data_AF-A0A401GVF0-F1
#
_entry.id   AF-A0A401GVF0-F1
#
_cell.length_a   1.000
_cell.length_b   1.000
_cell.length_c   1.000
_cell.angle_alpha   90.00
_cell.angle_beta   90.00
_cell.angle_gamma   90.00
#
_symmetry.space_group_name_H-M   'P 1'
#
loop_
_entity.id
_entity.type
_entity.pdbx_description
1 polymer ?
#
loop_
_entity_poly.entity_id
_entity_poly.type
_entity_poly.pdbx_seq_one_letter_code
_entity_poly.pdbx_strand_id
1 'polypeptide(L)'
;MSSLASDRYSVYERDENGSLIPDGGSGYRLTPAGVEAEYQMYLKRAKERMPAPTTELPDRYNLTNLNEFSPRPPRLQYGIAIDFNKLESYAKEKNLLEAAARKRGVSVSSLSDYAIISEVFKALKVACNAIVYWCVPWVPEYNGMVALYSNYTIFWEQLEEQDEKEVIDILQKELGVTEEPMWYWDICNR
;
A
#
# COMPACT_ATOMS: atom_id res chain seq x y z
N MET A 1 -6.93 23.46 37.06
CA MET A 1 -6.86 22.31 36.16
C MET A 1 -6.52 22.83 34.78
N SER A 2 -5.25 22.72 34.37
CA SER A 2 -4.76 23.23 33.09
C SER A 2 -5.12 22.24 32.00
N SER A 3 -5.99 22.65 31.08
CA SER A 3 -6.35 21.89 29.88
C SER A 3 -5.10 21.71 29.03
N LEU A 4 -4.51 20.51 29.06
CA LEU A 4 -3.52 20.02 28.11
C LEU A 4 -4.16 19.74 26.74
N ALA A 5 -4.97 20.66 26.21
CA ALA A 5 -5.26 20.70 24.79
C ALA A 5 -4.01 21.25 24.09
N SER A 6 -2.97 20.43 24.05
CA SER A 6 -1.83 20.64 23.16
C SER A 6 -2.38 20.77 21.75
N ASP A 7 -2.08 21.87 21.04
CA ASP A 7 -2.45 22.13 19.64
C ASP A 7 -2.21 20.91 18.72
N ARG A 8 -1.29 20.03 19.10
CA ARG A 8 -0.98 18.76 18.42
C ARG A 8 -2.14 17.79 18.30
N TYR A 9 -3.20 17.91 19.10
CA TYR A 9 -4.35 17.00 19.05
C TYR A 9 -5.64 17.65 18.54
N SER A 10 -5.56 18.87 18.00
CA SER A 10 -6.69 19.56 17.38
C SER A 10 -7.17 18.90 16.08
N VAL A 11 -6.30 18.11 15.45
CA VAL A 11 -6.57 17.43 14.17
C VAL A 11 -7.40 16.15 14.31
N TYR A 12 -7.66 15.67 15.53
CA TYR A 12 -8.38 14.41 15.80
C TYR A 12 -9.81 14.64 16.29
N GLU A 13 -10.74 13.79 15.88
CA GLU A 13 -12.12 13.79 16.35
C GLU A 13 -12.22 13.34 17.81
N ARG A 14 -13.23 13.88 18.49
CA ARG A 14 -13.53 13.57 19.88
C ARG A 14 -14.98 13.12 20.04
N ASP A 15 -15.19 12.20 20.97
CA ASP A 15 -16.52 11.79 21.39
C ASP A 15 -17.20 12.86 22.28
N GLU A 16 -18.43 12.57 22.69
CA GLU A 16 -19.23 13.45 23.54
C GLU A 16 -18.60 13.73 24.92
N ASN A 17 -17.65 12.89 25.35
CA ASN A 17 -16.91 13.02 26.60
C ASN A 17 -15.56 13.74 26.41
N GLY A 18 -15.24 14.18 25.19
CA GLY A 18 -13.97 14.81 24.84
C GLY A 18 -12.81 13.84 24.65
N SER A 19 -13.06 12.54 24.61
CA SER A 19 -12.04 11.49 24.38
C SER A 19 -11.78 11.31 22.89
N LEU A 20 -10.54 10.98 22.50
CA LEU A 20 -10.20 10.73 21.09
C LEU A 20 -10.94 9.49 20.57
N ILE A 21 -11.52 9.58 19.38
CA ILE A 21 -12.20 8.46 18.73
C ILE A 21 -11.12 7.55 18.11
N PRO A 22 -11.02 6.26 18.49
CA PRO A 22 -10.07 5.34 17.88
C PRO A 22 -10.35 5.12 16.38
N ASP A 23 -9.28 4.95 15.61
CA ASP A 23 -9.34 4.56 14.20
C ASP A 23 -8.35 3.43 13.91
N GLY A 24 -8.78 2.45 13.11
CA GLY A 24 -8.01 1.23 12.85
C GLY A 24 -6.74 1.44 12.02
N GLY A 25 -6.62 2.56 11.30
CA GLY A 25 -5.48 2.87 10.45
C GLY A 25 -4.51 3.88 11.04
N SER A 26 -5.00 4.98 11.63
CA SER A 26 -4.18 6.10 12.15
C SER A 26 -4.03 6.12 13.68
N GLY A 27 -4.64 5.16 14.39
CA GLY A 27 -4.72 5.13 15.85
C GLY A 27 -5.92 5.93 16.37
N TYR A 28 -6.11 7.16 15.91
CA TYR A 28 -7.26 8.00 16.21
C TYR A 28 -7.82 8.65 14.94
N ARG A 29 -9.14 8.79 14.88
CA ARG A 29 -9.86 9.38 13.75
C ARG A 29 -9.48 10.84 13.60
N LEU A 30 -9.10 11.24 12.39
CA LEU A 30 -8.81 12.62 12.05
C LEU A 30 -10.10 13.37 11.74
N THR A 31 -10.15 14.65 12.11
CA THR A 31 -11.14 15.61 11.60
C THR A 31 -10.98 15.78 10.09
N PRO A 32 -12.00 16.22 9.35
CA PRO A 32 -11.86 16.52 7.92
C PRO A 32 -10.71 17.49 7.60
N ALA A 33 -10.50 18.50 8.45
CA ALA A 33 -9.37 19.43 8.31
C ALA A 33 -8.02 18.76 8.61
N GLY A 34 -7.98 17.83 9.55
CA GLY A 34 -6.80 17.00 9.84
C GLY A 34 -6.43 16.09 8.67
N VAL A 35 -7.42 15.40 8.09
CA VAL A 35 -7.24 14.57 6.88
C VAL A 35 -6.66 15.40 5.74
N GLU A 36 -7.25 16.56 5.47
CA GLU A 36 -6.76 17.46 4.42
C GLU A 36 -5.34 17.95 4.69
N ALA A 37 -5.02 18.33 5.93
CA ALA A 37 -3.67 18.78 6.29
C ALA A 37 -2.62 17.67 6.13
N GLU A 38 -2.93 16.43 6.52
CA GLU A 38 -2.06 15.29 6.28
C GLU A 38 -1.87 15.00 4.78
N TYR A 39 -2.96 15.06 4.02
CA TYR A 39 -2.92 14.88 2.56
C TYR A 39 -2.05 15.94 1.89
N GLN A 40 -2.22 17.22 2.22
CA GLN A 40 -1.37 18.30 1.69
C GLN A 40 0.10 18.15 2.08
N MET A 41 0.38 17.71 3.32
CA MET A 41 1.75 17.42 3.74
C MET A 41 2.35 16.25 2.97
N TYR A 42 1.56 15.20 2.71
CA TYR A 42 1.95 14.07 1.89
C TYR A 42 2.25 14.50 0.44
N LEU A 43 1.34 15.25 -0.19
CA LEU A 43 1.52 15.80 -1.54
C LEU A 43 2.79 16.64 -1.66
N LYS A 44 3.03 17.51 -0.67
CA LYS A 44 4.25 18.32 -0.62
C LYS A 44 5.50 17.45 -0.56
N ARG A 45 5.52 16.45 0.31
CA ARG A 45 6.66 15.52 0.43
C ARG A 45 6.86 14.69 -0.83
N ALA A 46 5.78 14.21 -1.46
CA ALA A 46 5.85 13.47 -2.72
C ALA A 46 6.48 14.33 -3.83
N LYS A 47 6.03 15.59 -3.98
CA LYS A 47 6.59 16.53 -4.96
C LYS A 47 8.06 16.89 -4.69
N GLU A 48 8.45 17.02 -3.43
CA GLU A 48 9.79 17.48 -3.05
C GLU A 48 10.85 16.36 -3.01
N ARG A 49 10.45 15.10 -2.77
CA ARG A 49 11.41 14.07 -2.31
C ARG A 49 11.61 12.87 -3.22
N MET A 50 10.70 12.55 -4.15
CA MET A 50 10.86 11.33 -4.95
C MET A 50 10.48 11.51 -6.43
N PRO A 51 11.18 10.81 -7.35
CA PRO A 51 10.89 10.86 -8.78
C PRO A 51 9.53 10.22 -9.11
N ALA A 52 9.00 10.57 -10.28
CA ALA A 52 7.82 9.91 -10.85
C ALA A 52 8.09 8.41 -11.07
N PRO A 53 7.05 7.55 -11.02
CA PRO A 53 7.17 6.13 -11.36
C PRO A 53 7.80 5.94 -12.74
N THR A 54 8.59 4.87 -12.90
CA THR A 54 9.32 4.58 -14.14
C THR A 54 8.94 3.22 -14.70
N THR A 55 8.96 3.07 -16.02
CA THR A 55 8.72 1.77 -16.68
C THR A 55 9.90 0.82 -16.49
N GLU A 56 11.11 1.37 -16.40
CA GLU A 56 12.35 0.61 -16.20
C GLU A 56 12.97 0.91 -14.84
N LEU A 57 13.70 -0.05 -14.27
CA LEU A 57 14.47 0.15 -13.04
C LEU A 57 15.66 1.08 -13.35
N PRO A 58 15.78 2.26 -12.71
CA PRO A 58 16.91 3.14 -12.98
C PRO A 58 18.24 2.47 -12.59
N ASP A 59 19.25 2.55 -13.46
CA ASP A 59 20.55 1.85 -13.31
C ASP A 59 21.20 2.01 -11.93
N ARG A 60 21.14 3.21 -11.35
CA ARG A 60 21.69 3.51 -10.01
C ARG A 60 21.06 2.73 -8.86
N TYR A 61 19.93 2.06 -9.10
CA TYR A 61 19.23 1.21 -8.14
C TYR A 61 19.25 -0.27 -8.54
N ASN A 62 19.84 -0.60 -9.68
CA ASN A 62 20.00 -1.96 -10.14
C ASN A 62 21.17 -2.62 -9.40
N LEU A 63 20.85 -3.43 -8.40
CA LEU A 63 21.84 -4.08 -7.54
C LEU A 63 22.76 -5.06 -8.28
N THR A 64 22.37 -5.53 -9.47
CA THR A 64 23.22 -6.42 -10.29
C THR A 64 24.34 -5.66 -11.02
N ASN A 65 24.20 -4.34 -11.16
CA ASN A 65 25.12 -3.46 -11.90
C ASN A 65 25.83 -2.42 -10.99
N LEU A 66 25.73 -2.53 -9.66
CA LEU A 66 26.33 -1.56 -8.75
C LEU A 66 27.86 -1.68 -8.70
N ASN A 67 28.54 -0.90 -9.55
CA ASN A 67 29.93 -0.51 -9.33
C ASN A 67 30.06 0.56 -8.22
N GLU A 68 28.97 1.30 -7.92
CA GLU A 68 28.95 2.38 -6.94
C GLU A 68 28.21 1.95 -5.67
N PHE A 69 28.95 1.74 -4.59
CA PHE A 69 28.42 1.40 -3.28
C PHE A 69 27.70 2.60 -2.64
N SER A 70 26.42 2.80 -2.96
CA SER A 70 25.51 3.34 -1.95
C SER A 70 25.21 2.20 -0.97
N PRO A 71 25.56 2.31 0.32
CA PRO A 71 25.45 1.18 1.25
C PRO A 71 24.00 0.71 1.45
N ARG A 72 23.01 1.54 1.08
CA ARG A 72 21.56 1.26 1.13
C ARG A 72 20.81 2.10 0.09
N PRO A 73 20.75 1.70 -1.18
CA PRO A 73 19.91 2.41 -2.14
C PRO A 73 18.44 2.38 -1.68
N PRO A 74 17.63 3.41 -2.00
CA PRO A 74 16.18 3.35 -1.85
C PRO A 74 15.61 2.06 -2.43
N ARG A 75 14.60 1.51 -1.76
CA ARG A 75 13.81 0.38 -2.23
C ARG A 75 12.80 0.85 -3.27
N LEU A 76 12.90 0.29 -4.47
CA LEU A 76 11.89 0.43 -5.49
C LEU A 76 11.15 -0.90 -5.60
N GLN A 77 9.84 -0.82 -5.83
CA GLN A 77 8.95 -1.96 -5.97
C GLN A 77 8.40 -1.95 -7.39
N TYR A 78 8.33 -3.10 -8.04
CA TYR A 78 7.71 -3.26 -9.34
C TYR A 78 6.34 -3.93 -9.20
N GLY A 79 5.33 -3.35 -9.81
CA GLY A 79 3.98 -3.92 -9.81
C GLY A 79 2.89 -2.89 -10.11
N ILE A 80 1.65 -3.26 -9.78
CA ILE A 80 0.44 -2.51 -10.16
C ILE A 80 -0.01 -1.66 -8.97
N ALA A 81 0.09 -0.34 -9.12
CA ALA A 81 -0.45 0.61 -8.15
C ALA A 81 -1.99 0.64 -8.22
N ILE A 82 -2.64 0.69 -7.07
CA ILE A 82 -4.09 0.55 -6.96
C ILE A 82 -4.65 1.43 -5.85
N ASP A 83 -5.93 1.76 -5.99
CA ASP A 83 -6.74 2.24 -4.88
C ASP A 83 -7.17 1.08 -3.98
N PHE A 84 -7.12 1.31 -2.67
CA PHE A 84 -7.55 0.35 -1.65
C PHE A 84 -9.00 -0.12 -1.86
N ASN A 85 -9.87 0.76 -2.39
CA ASN A 85 -11.23 0.43 -2.77
C ASN A 85 -11.33 -0.75 -3.75
N LYS A 86 -10.30 -0.97 -4.58
CA LYS A 86 -10.22 -2.14 -5.47
C LYS A 86 -10.01 -3.43 -4.68
N LEU A 87 -9.16 -3.41 -3.64
CA LEU A 87 -9.00 -4.56 -2.73
C LEU A 87 -10.28 -4.85 -1.96
N GLU A 88 -10.99 -3.82 -1.48
CA GLU A 88 -12.28 -4.04 -0.82
C GLU A 88 -13.33 -4.64 -1.75
N SER A 89 -13.40 -4.13 -2.98
CA SER A 89 -14.35 -4.63 -3.99
C SER A 89 -14.07 -6.10 -4.31
N TYR A 90 -12.81 -6.44 -4.53
CA TYR A 90 -12.35 -7.80 -4.71
C TYR A 90 -12.69 -8.71 -3.51
N ALA A 91 -12.41 -8.23 -2.28
CA ALA A 91 -12.70 -8.98 -1.06
C ALA A 91 -14.20 -9.27 -0.88
N LYS A 92 -15.06 -8.32 -1.27
CA LYS A 92 -16.53 -8.47 -1.27
C LYS A 92 -16.95 -9.49 -2.33
N GLU A 93 -16.46 -9.36 -3.56
CA GLU A 93 -16.79 -10.27 -4.67
C GLU A 93 -16.42 -11.74 -4.36
N LYS A 94 -15.24 -11.95 -3.77
CA LYS A 94 -14.75 -13.28 -3.40
C LYS A 94 -15.23 -13.77 -2.03
N ASN A 95 -16.13 -13.03 -1.37
CA ASN A 95 -16.67 -13.36 -0.03
C ASN A 95 -15.58 -13.59 1.04
N LEU A 96 -14.47 -12.85 0.99
CA LEU A 96 -13.33 -13.03 1.90
C LEU A 96 -13.58 -12.43 3.29
N LEU A 97 -14.45 -11.42 3.38
CA LEU A 97 -14.63 -10.62 4.60
C LEU A 97 -15.24 -11.41 5.77
N GLU A 98 -16.24 -12.25 5.50
CA GLU A 98 -16.88 -13.07 6.55
C GLU A 98 -15.91 -14.08 7.16
N ALA A 99 -15.10 -14.74 6.33
CA ALA A 99 -14.06 -15.64 6.80
C ALA A 99 -12.98 -14.89 7.60
N ALA A 100 -12.58 -13.70 7.13
CA ALA A 100 -11.62 -12.84 7.81
C ALA A 100 -12.10 -12.43 9.21
N ALA A 101 -13.37 -12.03 9.31
CA ALA A 101 -14.04 -11.58 10.54
C ALA A 101 -14.15 -12.73 11.55
N ARG A 102 -14.66 -13.89 11.09
CA ARG A 102 -14.77 -15.10 11.92
C ARG A 102 -13.42 -15.53 12.49
N LYS A 103 -12.37 -15.56 11.67
CA LYS A 103 -11.01 -15.94 12.10
C LYS A 103 -10.47 -15.04 13.21
N ARG A 104 -10.90 -13.78 13.24
CA ARG A 104 -10.44 -12.75 14.19
C ARG A 104 -11.39 -12.51 15.35
N GLY A 105 -12.58 -13.12 15.35
CA GLY A 105 -13.59 -12.95 16.40
C GLY A 105 -14.18 -11.54 16.46
N VAL A 106 -14.26 -10.86 15.31
CA VAL A 106 -14.80 -9.49 15.18
C VAL A 106 -15.95 -9.47 14.18
N SER A 107 -16.76 -8.41 14.16
CA SER A 107 -17.71 -8.18 13.07
C SER A 107 -16.99 -7.75 11.78
N VAL A 108 -17.63 -7.96 10.63
CA VAL A 108 -17.12 -7.48 9.33
C VAL A 108 -16.83 -5.98 9.36
N SER A 109 -17.72 -5.20 9.99
CA SER A 109 -17.57 -3.75 10.16
C SER A 109 -16.40 -3.32 11.05
N SER A 110 -15.80 -4.24 11.80
CA SER A 110 -14.65 -3.99 12.68
C SER A 110 -13.36 -4.61 12.17
N LEU A 111 -13.35 -5.09 10.92
CA LEU A 111 -12.12 -5.52 10.26
C LEU A 111 -11.22 -4.32 10.02
N SER A 112 -9.94 -4.47 10.37
CA SER A 112 -8.92 -3.51 9.97
C SER A 112 -8.51 -3.71 8.51
N ASP A 113 -7.98 -2.67 7.88
CA ASP A 113 -7.46 -2.74 6.51
C ASP A 113 -6.42 -3.85 6.36
N TYR A 114 -5.53 -4.01 7.34
CA TYR A 114 -4.55 -5.09 7.36
C TYR A 114 -5.19 -6.48 7.30
N ALA A 115 -6.34 -6.68 7.95
CA ALA A 115 -7.06 -7.95 7.89
C ALA A 115 -7.60 -8.21 6.47
N ILE A 116 -8.13 -7.18 5.82
CA ILE A 116 -8.62 -7.24 4.44
C ILE A 116 -7.46 -7.54 3.48
N ILE A 117 -6.38 -6.75 3.54
CA ILE A 117 -5.15 -6.93 2.76
C ILE A 117 -4.64 -8.37 2.90
N SER A 118 -4.55 -8.88 4.15
CA SER A 118 -4.03 -10.22 4.40
C SER A 118 -4.84 -11.33 3.72
N GLU A 119 -6.18 -11.24 3.69
CA GLU A 119 -6.99 -12.26 3.00
C GLU A 119 -6.99 -12.07 1.49
N VAL A 120 -7.03 -10.83 1.00
CA VAL A 120 -6.94 -10.54 -0.44
C VAL A 120 -5.64 -11.07 -1.03
N PHE A 121 -4.50 -10.78 -0.40
CA PHE A 121 -3.20 -11.24 -0.90
C PHE A 121 -3.03 -12.76 -0.84
N LYS A 122 -3.67 -13.46 0.09
CA LYS A 122 -3.70 -14.94 0.03
C LYS A 122 -4.50 -15.43 -1.16
N ALA A 123 -5.65 -14.83 -1.43
CA ALA A 123 -6.48 -15.20 -2.57
C ALA A 123 -5.77 -14.90 -3.91
N LEU A 124 -5.12 -13.73 -4.03
CA LEU A 124 -4.36 -13.36 -5.22
C LEU A 124 -3.19 -14.33 -5.48
N LYS A 125 -2.41 -14.69 -4.44
CA LYS A 125 -1.32 -15.68 -4.56
C LYS A 125 -1.81 -17.03 -5.09
N VAL A 126 -3.00 -17.45 -4.69
CA VAL A 126 -3.62 -18.68 -5.20
C VAL A 126 -4.09 -18.50 -6.64
N ALA A 127 -4.69 -17.35 -6.96
CA ALA A 127 -5.24 -17.07 -8.28
C ALA A 127 -4.16 -16.99 -9.37
N CYS A 128 -3.06 -16.29 -9.11
CA CYS A 128 -1.96 -16.14 -10.07
C CYS A 128 -0.86 -17.19 -9.92
N ASN A 129 -0.94 -18.08 -8.91
CA ASN A 129 0.11 -19.03 -8.57
C ASN A 129 1.51 -18.40 -8.45
N ALA A 130 1.57 -17.15 -7.98
CA ALA A 130 2.80 -16.38 -7.86
C ALA A 130 2.88 -15.67 -6.50
N ILE A 131 4.10 -15.30 -6.12
CA ILE A 131 4.32 -14.52 -4.91
C ILE A 131 4.04 -13.06 -5.23
N VAL A 132 3.12 -12.45 -4.47
CA VAL A 132 2.81 -11.03 -4.54
C VAL A 132 2.82 -10.38 -3.15
N TYR A 133 3.11 -9.09 -3.10
CA TYR A 133 3.31 -8.34 -1.86
C TYR A 133 2.49 -7.05 -1.82
N TRP A 134 2.02 -6.71 -0.64
CA TRP A 134 1.44 -5.39 -0.40
C TRP A 134 2.56 -4.40 -0.12
N CYS A 135 2.54 -3.28 -0.82
CA CYS A 135 3.28 -2.09 -0.43
C CYS A 135 2.44 -0.84 -0.68
N VAL A 136 2.91 0.28 -0.15
CA VAL A 136 2.30 1.59 -0.39
C VAL A 136 3.29 2.38 -1.27
N PRO A 137 2.93 2.65 -2.53
CA PRO A 137 3.79 3.40 -3.43
C PRO A 137 3.83 4.87 -2.99
N TRP A 138 4.98 5.54 -3.13
CA TRP A 138 5.13 6.97 -2.86
C TRP A 138 4.59 7.79 -4.05
N VAL A 139 3.28 7.71 -4.29
CA VAL A 139 2.56 8.41 -5.37
C VAL A 139 1.21 8.91 -4.83
N PRO A 140 0.83 10.18 -5.08
CA PRO A 140 -0.44 10.74 -4.59
C PRO A 140 -1.71 10.02 -5.01
N GLU A 141 -1.70 9.48 -6.22
CA GLU A 141 -2.87 8.96 -6.91
C GLU A 141 -3.28 7.57 -6.41
N TYR A 142 -2.38 6.85 -5.73
CA TYR A 142 -2.61 5.49 -5.27
C TYR A 142 -2.23 5.35 -3.79
N ASN A 143 -3.05 4.64 -3.02
CA ASN A 143 -2.80 4.37 -1.60
C ASN A 143 -2.40 2.90 -1.34
N GLY A 144 -2.16 2.14 -2.41
CA GLY A 144 -1.80 0.74 -2.36
C GLY A 144 -1.12 0.25 -3.62
N MET A 145 -0.50 -0.91 -3.54
CA MET A 145 0.13 -1.57 -4.68
C MET A 145 0.24 -3.07 -4.46
N VAL A 146 0.05 -3.82 -5.54
CA VAL A 146 0.41 -5.24 -5.62
C VAL A 146 1.77 -5.33 -6.28
N ALA A 147 2.81 -5.54 -5.46
CA ALA A 147 4.18 -5.69 -5.92
C ALA A 147 4.48 -7.14 -6.30
N LEU A 148 5.19 -7.33 -7.40
CA LEU A 148 5.75 -8.61 -7.82
C LEU A 148 7.10 -8.85 -7.13
N TYR A 149 7.96 -7.83 -7.15
CA TYR A 149 9.29 -7.86 -6.55
C TYR A 149 9.83 -6.44 -6.33
N SER A 150 10.99 -6.35 -5.71
CA SER A 150 11.72 -5.11 -5.48
C SER A 150 13.07 -5.12 -6.21
N ASN A 151 13.75 -3.98 -6.27
CA ASN A 151 15.14 -3.93 -6.74
C ASN A 151 16.10 -4.79 -5.88
N TYR A 152 15.70 -5.16 -4.66
CA TYR A 152 16.42 -6.09 -3.79
C TYR A 152 16.10 -7.56 -4.03
N THR A 153 14.98 -7.84 -4.69
CA THR A 153 14.48 -9.21 -4.87
C THR A 153 14.35 -9.65 -6.31
N ILE A 154 14.49 -8.74 -7.27
CA ILE A 154 14.39 -8.99 -8.71
C ILE A 154 15.21 -10.20 -9.16
N PHE A 155 16.43 -10.38 -8.65
CA PHE A 155 17.30 -11.48 -9.07
C PHE A 155 16.72 -12.88 -8.75
N TRP A 156 15.94 -13.04 -7.68
CA TRP A 156 15.39 -14.33 -7.25
C TRP A 156 13.87 -14.46 -7.45
N GLU A 157 13.16 -13.36 -7.64
CA GLU A 157 11.70 -13.33 -7.72
C GLU A 157 11.16 -12.96 -9.10
N GLN A 158 11.99 -12.39 -9.99
CA GLN A 158 11.55 -12.09 -11.35
C GLN A 158 11.21 -13.40 -12.08
N LEU A 159 10.00 -13.43 -12.63
CA LEU A 159 9.51 -14.55 -13.42
C LEU A 159 10.02 -14.44 -14.86
N GLU A 160 9.93 -15.53 -15.62
CA GLU A 160 10.13 -15.47 -17.06
C GLU A 160 9.08 -14.53 -17.67
N GLU A 161 9.43 -13.82 -18.75
CA GLU A 161 8.61 -12.75 -19.34
C GLU A 161 7.16 -13.19 -19.61
N GLN A 162 6.96 -14.42 -20.08
CA GLN A 162 5.65 -14.97 -20.38
C GLN A 162 4.83 -15.26 -19.11
N ASP A 163 5.47 -15.79 -18.06
CA ASP A 163 4.84 -16.08 -16.78
C ASP A 163 4.51 -14.78 -16.04
N GLU A 164 5.42 -13.80 -16.08
CA GLU A 164 5.19 -12.47 -15.50
C GLU A 164 3.97 -11.80 -16.14
N LYS A 165 3.89 -11.85 -17.48
CA LYS A 165 2.74 -11.33 -18.23
C LYS A 165 1.44 -12.01 -17.84
N GLU A 166 1.43 -13.35 -17.72
CA GLU A 166 0.25 -14.09 -17.28
C GLU A 166 -0.18 -13.67 -15.87
N VAL A 167 0.77 -13.51 -14.94
CA VAL A 167 0.50 -13.03 -13.59
C VAL A 167 -0.10 -11.63 -13.61
N ILE A 168 0.46 -10.71 -14.40
CA ILE A 168 -0.06 -9.33 -14.55
C ILE A 168 -1.49 -9.35 -15.10
N ASP A 169 -1.76 -10.13 -16.15
CA ASP A 169 -3.10 -10.24 -16.75
C ASP A 169 -4.12 -10.77 -15.74
N ILE A 170 -3.74 -11.77 -14.93
CA ILE A 170 -4.59 -12.30 -13.85
C ILE A 170 -4.84 -11.22 -12.79
N LEU A 171 -3.81 -10.52 -12.34
CA LEU A 171 -3.95 -9.47 -11.32
C LEU A 171 -4.85 -8.33 -11.81
N GLN A 172 -4.66 -7.86 -13.04
CA GLN A 172 -5.48 -6.81 -13.65
C GLN A 172 -6.95 -7.24 -13.74
N LYS A 173 -7.20 -8.49 -14.15
CA LYS A 173 -8.54 -9.07 -14.22
C LYS A 173 -9.19 -9.21 -12.84
N GLU A 174 -8.50 -9.81 -11.88
CA GLU A 174 -9.04 -10.05 -10.54
C GLU A 174 -9.31 -8.74 -9.80
N LEU A 175 -8.48 -7.71 -10.00
CA LEU A 175 -8.65 -6.41 -9.33
C LEU A 175 -9.50 -5.41 -10.12
N GLY A 176 -9.85 -5.71 -11.38
CA GLY A 176 -10.60 -4.81 -12.26
C GLY A 176 -9.85 -3.50 -12.50
N VAL A 177 -8.56 -3.61 -12.83
CA VAL A 177 -7.62 -2.50 -13.09
C VAL A 177 -6.99 -2.67 -14.48
N THR A 178 -6.58 -1.57 -15.09
CA THR A 178 -5.92 -1.56 -16.41
C THR A 178 -4.53 -0.92 -16.36
N GLU A 179 -4.08 -0.59 -15.17
CA GLU A 179 -2.80 0.00 -14.87
C GLU A 179 -1.68 -0.99 -15.22
N GLU A 180 -0.73 -0.52 -16.02
CA GLU A 180 0.50 -1.25 -16.33
C GLU A 180 1.41 -1.29 -15.09
N PRO A 181 2.18 -2.38 -14.90
CA PRO A 181 3.16 -2.43 -13.83
C PRO A 181 4.27 -1.42 -14.07
N MET A 182 4.67 -0.71 -13.02
CA MET A 182 5.77 0.25 -13.05
C MET A 182 6.64 0.11 -11.80
N TRP A 183 7.80 0.76 -11.81
CA TRP A 183 8.67 0.92 -10.66
C TRP A 183 8.23 2.12 -9.82
N TYR A 184 7.89 1.86 -8.57
CA TYR A 184 7.50 2.86 -7.57
C TYR A 184 8.49 2.91 -6.42
N TRP A 185 8.70 4.09 -5.86
CA TRP A 185 9.43 4.23 -4.61
C TRP A 185 8.54 3.79 -3.45
N ASP A 186 9.07 2.95 -2.57
CA ASP A 186 8.35 2.49 -1.39
C ASP A 186 8.20 3.61 -0.35
N ILE A 187 6.99 3.82 0.21
CA ILE A 187 6.77 4.81 1.27
C ILE A 187 7.54 4.52 2.55
N CYS A 188 7.88 3.25 2.77
CA CYS A 188 8.65 2.79 3.91
C CYS A 188 10.16 2.98 3.75
N ASN A 189 10.62 3.60 2.64
CA ASN A 189 12.00 4.08 2.51
C ASN A 189 12.27 5.21 3.53
N ARG A 190 12.77 4.83 4.71
CA ARG A 190 13.34 5.74 5.69
C ARG A 190 14.84 5.57 5.80
#